data_AF-A0A4R8FH64-F1
#
_entry.id   AF-A0A4R8FH64-F1
#
_cell.length_a   1.000
_cell.length_b   1.000
_cell.length_c   1.000
_cell.angle_alpha   90.00
_cell.angle_beta   90.00
_cell.angle_gamma   90.00
#
_symmetry.space_group_name_H-M   'P 1'
#
loop_
_entity.id
_entity.type
_entity.pdbx_description
1 polymer ?
#
loop_
_entity_poly.entity_id
_entity_poly.type
_entity_poly.pdbx_seq_one_letter_code
_entity_poly.pdbx_strand_id
1 'polypeptide(L)'
;MSKLSSERELPKTIRRKFLVLSTLARMGEATTSELVKATGISPTSLRRQLAALHTDYQVTVKLTRPLARQKGEEATYVLADWGIIDKRAFLKRFANMKPDDSVLDVRQQRVNRDNVT
;
A
#
# COMPACT_ATOMS: atom_id res chain seq x y z
N MET A 1 7.54 -23.91 19.52
CA MET A 1 7.36 -23.82 18.06
C MET A 1 7.34 -22.34 17.67
N SER A 2 8.44 -21.83 17.12
CA SER A 2 8.59 -20.41 16.78
C SER A 2 7.81 -20.09 15.51
N LYS A 3 6.68 -19.36 15.63
CA LYS A 3 6.02 -18.70 14.49
C LYS A 3 6.90 -17.52 14.09
N LEU A 4 8.02 -17.77 13.43
CA LEU A 4 8.72 -16.73 12.67
C LEU A 4 7.77 -16.30 11.56
N SER A 5 7.22 -15.09 11.71
CA SER A 5 6.25 -14.52 10.79
C SER A 5 6.85 -14.47 9.39
N SER A 6 6.40 -15.38 8.52
CA SER A 6 6.86 -15.59 7.14
C SER A 6 6.85 -14.36 6.22
N GLU A 7 6.33 -13.23 6.72
CA GLU A 7 6.42 -11.91 6.09
C GLU A 7 7.84 -11.33 6.18
N ARG A 8 8.63 -11.62 7.24
CA ARG A 8 10.01 -11.09 7.45
C ARG A 8 11.05 -11.64 6.47
N GLU A 9 10.68 -12.64 5.69
CA GLU A 9 11.55 -13.28 4.69
C GLU A 9 11.39 -12.65 3.30
N LEU A 10 10.41 -11.76 3.09
CA LEU A 10 10.22 -11.11 1.79
C LEU A 10 11.29 -10.03 1.56
N PRO A 11 11.91 -9.99 0.37
CA PRO A 11 12.72 -8.86 -0.06
C PRO A 11 11.94 -7.54 0.09
N LYS A 12 12.62 -6.49 0.57
CA LYS A 12 12.04 -5.16 0.85
C LYS A 12 11.17 -4.62 -0.28
N THR A 13 11.57 -4.83 -1.54
CA THR A 13 10.84 -4.39 -2.72
C THR A 13 9.49 -5.11 -2.88
N ILE A 14 9.45 -6.43 -2.70
CA ILE A 14 8.20 -7.22 -2.74
C ILE A 14 7.31 -6.84 -1.57
N ARG A 15 7.92 -6.65 -0.39
CA ARG A 15 7.22 -6.28 0.83
C ARG A 15 6.44 -4.97 0.70
N ARG A 16 7.04 -3.94 0.09
CA ARG A 16 6.37 -2.67 -0.19
C ARG A 16 5.17 -2.83 -1.13
N LYS A 17 5.34 -3.59 -2.23
CA LYS A 17 4.24 -3.88 -3.17
C LYS A 17 3.08 -4.61 -2.48
N PHE A 18 3.39 -5.65 -1.71
CA PHE A 18 2.39 -6.46 -1.01
C PHE A 18 1.71 -5.70 0.12
N LEU A 19 2.43 -4.79 0.79
CA LEU A 19 1.83 -3.89 1.77
C LEU A 19 0.81 -2.93 1.12
N VAL A 20 1.14 -2.34 -0.03
CA VAL A 20 0.20 -1.48 -0.78
C VAL A 20 -1.01 -2.28 -1.23
N LEU A 21 -0.81 -3.48 -1.79
CA LEU A 21 -1.89 -4.34 -2.27
C LEU A 21 -2.81 -4.81 -1.13
N SER A 22 -2.26 -5.28 -0.02
CA SER A 22 -3.04 -5.70 1.16
C SER A 22 -3.81 -4.54 1.76
N THR A 23 -3.21 -3.35 1.82
CA THR A 23 -3.87 -2.14 2.31
C THR A 23 -5.08 -1.78 1.42
N LEU A 24 -4.89 -1.74 0.10
CA LEU A 24 -5.99 -1.48 -0.84
C LEU A 24 -7.08 -2.55 -0.76
N ALA A 25 -6.72 -3.82 -0.69
CA ALA A 25 -7.68 -4.92 -0.59
C ALA A 25 -8.55 -4.83 0.68
N ARG A 26 -8.01 -4.27 1.76
CA ARG A 26 -8.74 -4.06 3.02
C ARG A 26 -9.60 -2.80 3.01
N MET A 27 -9.11 -1.71 2.42
CA MET A 27 -9.83 -0.43 2.39
C MET A 27 -10.92 -0.39 1.31
N GLY A 28 -10.79 -1.20 0.26
CA GLY A 28 -11.70 -1.22 -0.89
C GLY A 28 -11.42 -0.07 -1.85
N GLU A 29 -11.49 1.16 -1.34
CA GLU A 29 -11.07 2.38 -2.01
C GLU A 29 -10.27 3.25 -1.04
N ALA A 30 -9.28 4.00 -1.55
CA ALA A 30 -8.47 4.89 -0.72
C ALA A 30 -7.86 6.04 -1.50
N THR A 31 -7.79 7.22 -0.91
CA THR A 31 -7.05 8.35 -1.48
C THR A 31 -5.53 8.13 -1.37
N THR A 32 -4.75 8.98 -2.06
CA THR A 32 -3.28 8.96 -1.89
C THR A 32 -2.89 9.23 -0.43
N SER A 33 -3.55 10.20 0.22
CA SER A 33 -3.25 10.58 1.60
C SER A 33 -3.50 9.43 2.58
N GLU A 34 -4.63 8.73 2.42
CA GLU A 34 -4.99 7.58 3.24
C GLU A 34 -4.01 6.42 3.08
N LEU A 35 -3.61 6.10 1.85
CA LEU A 35 -2.61 5.05 1.60
C LEU A 35 -1.25 5.41 2.18
N VAL A 36 -0.82 6.66 2.07
CA VAL A 36 0.43 7.13 2.68
C VAL A 36 0.36 6.99 4.20
N LYS A 37 -0.75 7.39 4.83
CA LYS A 37 -0.95 7.24 6.27
C LYS A 37 -0.96 5.77 6.72
N ALA A 38 -1.60 4.89 5.95
CA ALA A 38 -1.73 3.48 6.29
C ALA A 38 -0.43 2.68 6.07
N THR A 39 0.39 3.08 5.09
CA THR A 39 1.60 2.33 4.69
C THR A 39 2.91 2.96 5.12
N GLY A 40 2.93 4.26 5.42
CA GLY A 40 4.15 5.04 5.68
C GLY A 40 5.09 5.15 4.46
N ILE A 41 4.57 4.85 3.26
CA ILE A 41 5.29 4.97 1.98
C ILE A 41 5.00 6.37 1.41
N SER A 42 6.02 7.07 0.92
CA SER A 42 5.83 8.41 0.35
C SER A 42 4.95 8.40 -0.91
N PRO A 43 4.24 9.49 -1.25
CA PRO A 43 3.34 9.53 -2.42
C PRO A 43 4.02 9.11 -3.73
N THR A 44 5.27 9.54 -3.95
CA THR A 44 6.04 9.19 -5.15
C THR A 44 6.39 7.69 -5.16
N SER A 45 6.80 7.15 -4.02
CA SER A 45 7.13 5.73 -3.88
C SER A 45 5.88 4.85 -4.02
N LEU A 46 4.74 5.29 -3.48
CA LEU A 46 3.44 4.64 -3.62
C LEU A 46 3.04 4.50 -5.09
N ARG A 47 3.11 5.59 -5.86
CA ARG A 47 2.85 5.56 -7.32
C ARG A 47 3.76 4.58 -8.05
N ARG A 48 5.04 4.51 -7.68
CA ARG A 48 5.98 3.52 -8.23
C ARG A 48 5.59 2.09 -7.86
N GLN A 49 5.15 1.83 -6.62
CA GLN A 49 4.69 0.50 -6.22
C GLN A 49 3.42 0.08 -6.97
N LEU A 50 2.46 1.00 -7.17
CA LEU A 50 1.25 0.73 -7.95
C LEU A 50 1.57 0.38 -9.41
N ALA A 51 2.49 1.13 -10.04
CA ALA A 51 2.95 0.80 -11.38
C ALA A 51 3.67 -0.56 -11.43
N ALA A 52 4.53 -0.85 -10.44
CA ALA A 52 5.23 -2.12 -10.36
C ALA A 52 4.30 -3.31 -10.11
N LEU A 53 3.21 -3.14 -9.35
CA LEU A 53 2.18 -4.16 -9.18
C LEU A 53 1.54 -4.56 -10.52
N HIS A 54 1.28 -3.58 -11.39
CA HIS A 54 0.78 -3.85 -12.73
C HIS A 54 1.82 -4.56 -13.61
N THR A 55 3.06 -4.05 -13.67
CA THR A 55 4.11 -4.65 -14.50
C THR A 55 4.48 -6.07 -14.07
N ASP A 56 4.64 -6.31 -12.78
CA ASP A 56 5.21 -7.56 -12.28
C ASP A 56 4.15 -8.65 -12.06
N TYR A 57 2.91 -8.25 -11.75
CA TYR A 57 1.85 -9.17 -11.37
C TYR A 57 0.54 -8.98 -12.12
N GLN A 58 0.48 -8.07 -13.10
CA GLN A 58 -0.73 -7.75 -13.86
C GLN A 58 -1.90 -7.29 -12.98
N VAL A 59 -1.61 -6.82 -11.76
CA VAL A 59 -2.61 -6.27 -10.84
C VAL A 59 -3.11 -4.95 -11.41
N THR A 60 -4.43 -4.82 -11.54
CA THR A 60 -5.04 -3.59 -12.05
C THR A 60 -5.59 -2.77 -10.90
N VAL A 61 -5.02 -1.56 -10.71
CA VAL A 61 -5.56 -0.54 -9.80
C VAL A 61 -6.06 0.63 -10.65
N LYS A 62 -7.34 0.98 -10.47
CA LYS A 62 -7.97 2.10 -11.16
C LYS A 62 -7.91 3.35 -10.28
N LEU A 63 -7.63 4.50 -10.91
CA LEU A 63 -7.78 5.80 -10.27
C LEU A 63 -9.15 6.35 -10.66
N THR A 64 -10.08 6.35 -9.71
CA THR A 64 -11.42 6.90 -9.87
C THR A 64 -11.42 8.36 -9.45
N ARG A 65 -12.06 9.22 -10.25
CA ARG A 65 -12.30 10.61 -9.91
C ARG A 65 -13.79 10.80 -9.69
N PRO A 66 -14.22 11.53 -8.66
CA PRO A 66 -15.62 11.85 -8.50
C PRO A 66 -16.16 12.60 -9.73
N LEU A 67 -17.36 12.21 -10.16
CA LEU A 67 -18.04 12.78 -11.33
C LEU A 67 -18.46 14.24 -11.10
N ALA A 68 -18.88 14.55 -9.88
CA ALA A 68 -19.15 15.92 -9.48
C ALA A 68 -17.84 16.52 -8.95
N ARG A 69 -17.28 17.53 -9.63
CA ARG A 69 -16.16 18.33 -9.10
C ARG A 69 -16.63 19.17 -7.90
N GLN A 70 -17.10 18.53 -6.82
CA GLN A 70 -17.20 19.21 -5.54
C GLN A 70 -15.78 19.56 -5.11
N LYS A 71 -15.58 20.84 -4.81
CA LYS A 71 -14.27 21.41 -4.53
C LYS A 71 -13.71 20.75 -3.26
N GLY A 72 -12.75 19.86 -3.42
CA GLY A 72 -12.09 19.15 -2.32
C GLY A 72 -12.11 17.62 -2.38
N GLU A 73 -12.86 17.01 -3.30
CA GLU A 73 -12.84 15.55 -3.42
C GLU A 73 -11.56 15.06 -4.14
N GLU A 74 -10.78 14.23 -3.44
CA GLU A 74 -9.56 13.63 -3.96
C GLU A 74 -9.87 12.39 -4.81
N ALA A 75 -8.99 12.11 -5.78
CA ALA A 75 -9.07 10.87 -6.55
C ALA A 75 -8.76 9.65 -5.66
N THR A 76 -9.52 8.57 -5.83
CA THR A 76 -9.37 7.33 -5.05
C THR A 76 -8.79 6.21 -5.92
N TYR A 77 -7.99 5.36 -5.30
CA TYR A 77 -7.48 4.13 -5.88
C TYR A 77 -8.39 2.96 -5.50
N VAL A 78 -8.77 2.15 -6.49
CA VAL A 78 -9.58 0.95 -6.31
C VAL A 78 -8.88 -0.24 -6.96
N LEU A 79 -8.74 -1.34 -6.21
CA LEU A 79 -8.25 -2.60 -6.75
C LEU A 79 -9.31 -3.21 -7.66
N ALA A 80 -9.07 -3.18 -8.97
CA ALA A 80 -10.02 -3.66 -9.97
C ALA A 80 -9.79 -5.13 -10.35
N ASP A 81 -8.53 -5.57 -10.37
CA ASP A 81 -8.16 -6.94 -10.74
C ASP A 81 -6.88 -7.38 -10.01
N TRP A 82 -6.81 -8.66 -9.65
CA TRP A 82 -5.68 -9.25 -8.90
C TRP A 82 -4.54 -9.74 -9.80
N GLY A 83 -4.72 -9.72 -11.13
CA GLY A 83 -3.78 -10.23 -12.11
C GLY A 83 -3.47 -11.71 -11.86
N ILE A 84 -2.19 -12.04 -11.85
CA ILE A 84 -1.72 -13.41 -11.60
C ILE A 84 -1.67 -13.80 -10.11
N ILE A 85 -2.02 -12.88 -9.19
CA ILE A 85 -2.00 -13.16 -7.75
C ILE A 85 -3.29 -13.89 -7.35
N ASP A 86 -3.16 -15.08 -6.74
CA ASP A 86 -4.28 -15.75 -6.10
C ASP A 86 -4.75 -14.93 -4.89
N LYS A 87 -5.91 -14.28 -5.02
CA LYS A 87 -6.55 -13.47 -3.98
C LYS A 87 -6.70 -14.22 -2.65
N ARG A 88 -7.18 -15.46 -2.67
CA ARG A 88 -7.49 -16.21 -1.44
C ARG A 88 -6.22 -16.56 -0.70
N ALA A 89 -5.22 -17.10 -1.41
CA ALA A 89 -3.93 -17.45 -0.85
C ALA A 89 -3.20 -16.20 -0.33
N PHE A 90 -3.24 -15.11 -1.10
CA PHE A 90 -2.65 -13.84 -0.71
C PHE A 90 -3.27 -13.30 0.57
N LEU A 91 -4.60 -13.17 0.63
CA LEU A 91 -5.28 -12.62 1.80
C LEU A 91 -5.10 -13.51 3.03
N LYS A 92 -5.11 -14.84 2.88
CA LYS A 92 -4.81 -15.76 3.99
C LYS A 92 -3.45 -15.48 4.63
N ARG A 93 -2.46 -15.05 3.83
CA ARG A 93 -1.08 -14.84 4.30
C ARG A 93 -0.76 -13.39 4.67
N PHE A 94 -1.32 -12.41 3.96
CA PHE A 94 -0.88 -11.02 4.01
C PHE A 94 -2.00 -10.00 4.30
N ALA A 95 -3.25 -10.43 4.59
CA ALA A 95 -4.35 -9.48 4.83
C ALA A 95 -4.09 -8.51 5.99
N ASN A 96 -3.30 -8.93 6.98
CA ASN A 96 -2.99 -8.14 8.18
C ASN A 96 -1.57 -7.57 8.19
N MET A 97 -0.93 -7.50 7.02
CA MET A 97 0.41 -6.97 6.87
C MET A 97 0.47 -5.54 7.42
N LYS A 98 1.48 -5.25 8.23
CA LYS A 98 1.70 -3.94 8.85
C LYS A 98 2.95 -3.27 8.28
N PRO A 99 2.97 -1.93 8.21
CA PRO A 99 4.22 -1.22 7.96
C PRO A 99 5.24 -1.53 9.06
N ASP A 100 6.49 -1.66 8.66
CA ASP A 100 7.66 -1.76 9.54
C ASP A 100 8.82 -0.93 8.99
N ASP A 101 9.90 -0.80 9.75
CA ASP A 101 11.04 0.05 9.41
C ASP A 101 11.66 -0.27 8.04
N SER A 102 11.48 -1.50 7.54
CA SER A 102 12.00 -1.88 6.22
C SER A 102 11.24 -1.21 5.08
N VAL A 103 9.95 -0.90 5.26
CA VAL A 103 9.09 -0.35 4.21
C VAL A 103 8.92 1.16 4.27
N LEU A 104 9.10 1.78 5.44
CA LEU A 104 8.97 3.22 5.64
C LEU A 104 9.97 4.01 4.78
N ASP A 105 9.55 5.18 4.29
CA ASP A 105 10.48 6.17 3.71
C ASP A 105 10.93 7.13 4.81
N VAL A 106 12.21 7.07 5.18
CA VAL A 106 12.87 7.76 6.32
C VAL A 106 12.59 9.28 6.37
N ARG A 107 12.22 9.91 5.25
CA ARG A 107 11.88 11.34 5.21
C ARG A 107 10.65 11.72 6.05
N GLN A 108 9.76 10.79 6.38
CA GLN A 108 8.62 11.04 7.27
C GLN A 108 8.98 10.96 8.77
N GLN A 109 10.14 10.40 9.14
CA GLN A 109 10.52 10.24 10.55
C GLN A 109 11.00 11.55 11.21
N ARG A 110 11.39 12.57 10.44
CA ARG A 110 11.86 13.85 11.02
C ARG A 110 10.73 14.75 11.50
N VAL A 111 9.55 14.70 10.87
CA VAL A 111 8.44 15.61 11.21
C VAL A 111 7.79 15.28 12.56
N ASN A 112 7.92 14.04 13.06
CA ASN A 112 7.32 13.64 14.34
C ASN A 112 8.26 13.78 15.55
N ARG A 113 9.54 14.14 15.38
CA ARG A 113 10.44 14.36 16.52
C ARG A 113 10.47 15.79 17.02
N ASP A 114 10.03 16.75 16.21
CA ASP A 114 10.19 18.18 16.51
C ASP A 114 8.94 18.81 17.16
N ASN A 115 7.92 18.02 17.53
CA ASN A 115 6.70 18.49 18.21
C ASN A 115 6.61 18.09 19.69
N VAL A 116 7.75 17.78 20.32
CA VAL A 116 7.84 17.62 21.78
C VAL A 116 8.92 18.55 22.28
N THR A 117 8.59 19.82 22.47
CA THR A 117 9.25 20.70 23.45
C THR A 117 8.24 21.73 23.93
#